data_AF-A0A6I1MXW7-F1
#
_entry.id   AF-A0A6I1MXW7-F1
#
_cell.length_a   1.000
_cell.length_b   1.000
_cell.length_c   1.000
_cell.angle_alpha   90.00
_cell.angle_beta   90.00
_cell.angle_gamma   90.00
#
_symmetry.space_group_name_H-M   'P 1'
#
loop_
_entity.id
_entity.type
_entity.pdbx_description
1 polymer ?
#
loop_
_entity_poly.entity_id
_entity_poly.type
_entity_poly.pdbx_seq_one_letter_code
_entity_poly.pdbx_strand_id
1 'polypeptide(L)'
;MKIIDQRYMDSDNRYSTQPCLLSILEVDDAPANPVAMASLDQRLLALLPGVRNQAAMVGLRAEGVPQIVRVVQQVAMELRRLALNEVSVGFVGVVPRTRGRYRLVLPYGATAKNAAAPALRIATQMVSALRAGKSFNLQAAVARLRALADRRSLPRGAALAAAA
;
A
#
# COMPACT_ATOMS: atom_id res chain seq x y z
N MET A 1 10.21 -10.15 -1.45
CA MET A 1 9.70 -8.77 -1.27
C MET A 1 9.57 -8.44 0.21
N LYS A 2 10.21 -7.36 0.67
CA LYS A 2 10.26 -6.98 2.09
C LYS A 2 10.28 -5.45 2.23
N ILE A 3 9.49 -4.90 3.14
CA ILE A 3 9.59 -3.49 3.52
C ILE A 3 10.75 -3.38 4.52
N ILE A 4 11.77 -2.59 4.18
CA ILE A 4 13.00 -2.47 4.99
C ILE A 4 13.10 -1.16 5.77
N ASP A 5 12.36 -0.14 5.33
CA ASP A 5 12.25 1.15 5.99
C ASP A 5 10.84 1.69 5.77
N GLN A 6 10.29 2.34 6.79
CA GLN A 6 8.95 2.89 6.76
C GLN A 6 8.84 4.05 7.73
N ARG A 7 8.47 5.23 7.21
CA ARG A 7 8.40 6.47 7.98
C ARG A 7 7.15 7.27 7.59
N TYR A 8 6.51 7.83 8.62
CA TYR A 8 5.44 8.80 8.45
C TYR A 8 6.05 10.19 8.26
N MET A 9 5.60 10.90 7.24
CA MET A 9 5.93 12.29 6.97
C MET A 9 4.66 13.10 7.23
N ASP A 10 4.66 13.89 8.29
CA ASP A 10 3.47 14.60 8.76
C ASP A 10 3.33 16.01 8.16
N SER A 11 4.34 16.49 7.41
CA SER A 11 4.39 17.81 6.80
C SER A 11 4.62 17.75 5.29
N ASP A 12 4.47 18.90 4.63
CA ASP A 12 4.88 19.13 3.25
C ASP A 12 6.27 18.59 2.96
N ASN A 13 6.40 17.95 1.81
CA ASN A 13 7.64 17.34 1.37
C ASN A 13 7.74 17.31 -0.15
N ARG A 14 8.91 16.92 -0.66
CA ARG A 14 9.19 16.85 -2.11
C ARG A 14 8.24 15.94 -2.92
N TYR A 15 7.42 15.12 -2.28
CA TYR A 15 6.49 14.20 -2.94
C TYR A 15 5.03 14.63 -2.83
N SER A 16 4.64 15.30 -1.75
CA SER A 16 3.25 15.68 -1.48
C SER A 16 3.16 16.85 -0.50
N THR A 17 2.11 17.65 -0.66
CA THR A 17 1.63 18.66 0.32
C THR A 17 0.66 18.06 1.34
N GLN A 18 0.48 16.73 1.33
CA GLN A 18 -0.30 15.99 2.31
C GLN A 18 0.62 15.10 3.15
N PRO A 19 0.21 14.75 4.38
CA PRO A 19 0.87 13.70 5.14
C PRO A 19 0.99 12.43 4.31
N CYS A 20 2.16 11.80 4.33
CA CYS A 20 2.42 10.63 3.52
C CYS A 20 3.23 9.57 4.26
N LEU A 21 3.05 8.33 3.83
CA LEU A 21 3.87 7.21 4.26
C LEU A 21 4.95 7.01 3.20
N LEU A 22 6.21 7.18 3.60
CA LEU A 22 7.35 6.81 2.79
C LEU A 22 7.83 5.43 3.21
N SER A 23 7.98 4.52 2.26
CA SER A 23 8.48 3.17 2.51
C SER A 23 9.53 2.78 1.48
N ILE A 24 10.48 1.94 1.89
CA ILE A 24 11.44 1.30 0.99
C ILE A 24 11.08 -0.17 0.90
N LEU A 25 10.73 -0.61 -0.31
CA LEU A 25 10.47 -2.00 -0.66
C LEU A 25 11.71 -2.59 -1.32
N GLU A 26 12.23 -3.64 -0.73
CA GLU A 26 13.24 -4.51 -1.32
C GLU A 26 12.54 -5.64 -2.10
N VAL A 27 12.94 -5.80 -3.35
CA VAL A 27 12.44 -6.83 -4.27
C VAL A 27 13.64 -7.61 -4.79
N ASP A 28 13.49 -8.93 -4.85
CA ASP A 28 14.50 -9.81 -5.43
C ASP A 28 14.66 -9.46 -6.92
N ASP A 29 15.88 -9.17 -7.37
CA ASP A 29 16.22 -8.72 -8.74
C ASP A 29 16.07 -9.84 -9.80
N ALA A 30 15.35 -10.91 -9.49
CA ALA A 30 15.06 -11.96 -10.46
C ALA A 30 14.20 -11.37 -11.60
N PRO A 31 14.58 -11.60 -12.87
CA PRO A 31 13.85 -11.07 -14.01
C PRO A 31 12.40 -11.53 -13.97
N ALA A 32 11.49 -10.59 -14.24
CA ALA A 32 10.06 -10.87 -14.21
C ALA A 32 9.71 -11.91 -15.27
N ASN A 33 9.27 -13.09 -14.84
CA ASN A 33 8.73 -14.10 -15.75
C ASN A 33 7.36 -13.62 -16.28
N PRO A 34 7.18 -13.41 -17.60
CA PRO A 34 5.93 -12.90 -18.17
C PRO A 34 4.72 -13.77 -17.85
N VAL A 35 4.88 -15.10 -17.84
CA VAL A 35 3.80 -16.06 -17.52
C VAL A 35 3.39 -15.93 -16.06
N ALA A 36 4.36 -15.78 -15.16
CA ALA A 36 4.10 -15.57 -13.73
C ALA A 36 3.40 -14.23 -13.48
N MET A 37 3.78 -13.18 -14.21
CA MET A 37 3.13 -11.86 -14.13
C MET A 37 1.70 -11.88 -14.65
N ALA A 38 1.44 -12.52 -15.79
CA ALA A 38 0.08 -12.67 -16.31
C ALA A 38 -0.83 -13.47 -15.34
N SER A 39 -0.29 -14.54 -14.75
CA SER A 39 -0.99 -15.34 -13.74
C SER A 39 -1.30 -14.53 -12.47
N LEU A 40 -0.36 -13.70 -12.03
CA LEU A 40 -0.57 -12.78 -10.91
C LEU A 40 -1.67 -11.76 -11.23
N ASP A 41 -1.61 -11.14 -12.41
CA ASP A 41 -2.60 -10.15 -12.85
C ASP A 41 -4.00 -10.76 -12.88
N GLN A 42 -4.17 -11.97 -13.44
CA GLN A 42 -5.45 -12.67 -13.45
C GLN A 42 -5.99 -12.92 -12.02
N ARG A 43 -5.15 -13.41 -11.11
CA ARG A 43 -5.55 -13.68 -9.71
C ARG A 43 -5.88 -12.40 -8.95
N LEU A 44 -5.11 -11.34 -9.18
CA LEU A 44 -5.36 -10.03 -8.59
C LEU A 44 -6.71 -9.47 -9.05
N LEU A 45 -7.02 -9.56 -10.34
CA LEU A 45 -8.27 -9.04 -10.88
C LEU A 45 -9.50 -9.80 -10.40
N ALA A 46 -9.36 -11.11 -10.18
CA ALA A 46 -10.42 -11.92 -9.60
C ALA A 46 -10.76 -11.49 -8.16
N LEU A 47 -9.77 -11.05 -7.37
CA LEU A 47 -9.98 -10.63 -5.98
C LEU A 47 -10.23 -9.12 -5.82
N LEU A 48 -9.56 -8.31 -6.63
CA LEU A 48 -9.51 -6.85 -6.55
C LEU A 48 -9.72 -6.25 -7.95
N PRO A 49 -10.94 -6.31 -8.50
CA PRO A 49 -11.20 -5.81 -9.86
C PRO A 49 -10.88 -4.31 -10.00
N GLY A 50 -11.04 -3.53 -8.93
CA GLY A 50 -10.72 -2.10 -8.90
C GLY A 50 -9.23 -1.75 -8.96
N VAL A 51 -8.32 -2.73 -8.83
CA VAL A 51 -6.86 -2.48 -8.84
C VAL A 51 -6.39 -1.83 -10.15
N ARG A 52 -7.06 -2.11 -11.27
CA ARG A 52 -6.75 -1.48 -12.58
C ARG A 52 -6.96 0.03 -12.56
N ASN A 53 -7.97 0.50 -11.84
CA ASN A 53 -8.28 1.92 -11.75
C ASN A 53 -7.20 2.68 -10.98
N GLN A 54 -6.44 1.99 -10.12
CA GLN A 54 -5.31 2.58 -9.39
C GLN A 54 -4.08 2.79 -10.25
N ALA A 55 -3.99 2.17 -11.44
CA ALA A 55 -2.79 2.25 -12.26
C ALA A 55 -2.47 3.68 -12.72
N ALA A 56 -3.51 4.46 -13.06
CA ALA A 56 -3.39 5.86 -13.43
C ALA A 56 -3.06 6.77 -12.24
N MET A 57 -3.30 6.31 -11.01
CA MET A 57 -3.05 7.06 -9.78
C MET A 57 -1.65 6.82 -9.20
N VAL A 58 -0.83 6.00 -9.86
CA VAL A 58 0.57 5.77 -9.47
C VAL A 58 1.50 6.56 -10.39
N GLY A 59 2.00 7.68 -9.89
CA GLY A 59 3.02 8.49 -10.57
C GLY A 59 4.39 7.81 -10.55
N LEU A 60 5.04 7.73 -11.70
CA LEU A 60 6.42 7.25 -11.84
C LEU A 60 7.40 8.44 -11.72
N ARG A 61 8.37 8.34 -10.81
CA ARG A 61 9.41 9.37 -10.62
C ARG A 61 10.79 8.96 -11.17
N ALA A 62 10.89 7.78 -11.78
CA ALA A 62 12.11 7.28 -12.41
C ALA A 62 11.79 6.15 -13.40
N GLU A 63 12.61 6.02 -14.44
CA GLU A 63 12.68 4.81 -15.24
C GLU A 63 13.29 3.64 -14.43
N GLY A 64 13.04 2.40 -14.84
CA GLY A 64 13.60 1.21 -14.18
C GLY A 64 12.88 0.76 -12.92
N VAL A 65 11.66 1.23 -12.64
CA VAL A 65 10.79 0.67 -11.59
C VAL A 65 10.08 -0.59 -12.12
N PRO A 66 10.31 -1.78 -11.53
CA PRO A 66 9.65 -3.01 -11.95
C PRO A 66 8.13 -2.94 -11.81
N GLN A 67 7.41 -3.62 -12.71
CA GLN A 67 5.95 -3.71 -12.66
C GLN A 67 5.44 -4.20 -11.30
N ILE A 68 6.13 -5.16 -10.67
CA ILE A 68 5.70 -5.72 -9.37
C ILE A 68 5.64 -4.65 -8.26
N VAL A 69 6.54 -3.66 -8.29
CA VAL A 69 6.55 -2.55 -7.31
C VAL A 69 5.31 -1.67 -7.51
N ARG A 70 4.96 -1.39 -8.77
CA ARG A 70 3.75 -0.64 -9.13
C ARG A 70 2.50 -1.38 -8.68
N VAL A 71 2.46 -2.71 -8.88
CA VAL A 71 1.36 -3.56 -8.44
C VAL A 71 1.19 -3.52 -6.93
N VAL A 72 2.27 -3.60 -6.13
CA VAL A 72 2.18 -3.47 -4.67
C VAL A 72 1.55 -2.12 -4.27
N GLN A 73 1.97 -1.03 -4.91
CA GLN A 73 1.41 0.31 -4.67
C GLN A 73 -0.10 0.36 -5.03
N GLN A 74 -0.48 -0.15 -6.21
CA GLN A 74 -1.87 -0.18 -6.66
C GLN A 74 -2.76 -0.99 -5.70
N VAL A 75 -2.30 -2.15 -5.25
CA VAL A 75 -3.02 -2.98 -4.28
C VAL A 75 -3.15 -2.25 -2.95
N ALA A 76 -2.11 -1.57 -2.46
CA ALA A 76 -2.18 -0.79 -1.22
C ALA A 76 -3.21 0.35 -1.31
N MET A 77 -3.30 1.01 -2.46
CA MET A 77 -4.28 2.05 -2.72
C MET A 77 -5.70 1.49 -2.80
N GLU A 78 -5.90 0.39 -3.52
CA GLU A 78 -7.22 -0.26 -3.63
C GLU A 78 -7.71 -0.80 -2.28
N LEU A 79 -6.83 -1.38 -1.46
CA LEU A 79 -7.19 -1.84 -0.12
C LEU A 79 -7.68 -0.69 0.77
N ARG A 80 -7.05 0.50 0.68
CA ARG A 80 -7.51 1.69 1.42
C ARG A 80 -8.81 2.24 0.86
N ARG A 81 -9.02 2.20 -0.46
CA ARG A 81 -10.30 2.54 -1.08
C ARG A 81 -11.42 1.63 -0.56
N LEU A 82 -11.21 0.31 -0.54
CA LEU A 82 -12.21 -0.67 -0.08
C LEU A 82 -12.47 -0.61 1.43
N ALA A 83 -11.43 -0.34 2.22
CA ALA A 83 -11.55 -0.27 3.67
C ALA A 83 -12.15 1.06 4.13
N LEU A 84 -11.68 2.18 3.56
CA LEU A 84 -11.86 3.53 4.14
C LEU A 84 -12.51 4.53 3.19
N ASN A 85 -12.87 4.12 1.97
CA ASN A 85 -13.30 5.01 0.89
C ASN A 85 -12.26 6.11 0.58
N GLU A 86 -10.98 5.81 0.78
CA GLU A 86 -9.89 6.74 0.54
C GLU A 86 -9.42 6.70 -0.91
N VAL A 87 -9.26 7.87 -1.52
CA VAL A 87 -8.65 8.05 -2.84
C VAL A 87 -7.42 8.95 -2.67
N SER A 88 -6.28 8.51 -3.22
CA SER A 88 -5.00 9.23 -3.11
C SER A 88 -4.17 9.03 -4.37
N VAL A 89 -3.22 9.91 -4.67
CA VAL A 89 -2.23 9.70 -5.73
C VAL A 89 -0.92 9.26 -5.09
N GLY A 90 -0.43 8.09 -5.47
CA GLY A 90 0.82 7.53 -4.96
C GLY A 90 2.00 7.81 -5.89
N PHE A 91 3.21 7.71 -5.37
CA PHE A 91 4.43 7.77 -6.18
C PHE A 91 5.34 6.58 -5.95
N VAL A 92 5.96 6.10 -7.02
CA VAL A 92 7.03 5.11 -6.95
C VAL A 92 8.29 5.61 -7.65
N GLY A 93 9.44 5.19 -7.14
CA GLY A 93 10.73 5.53 -7.73
C GLY A 93 11.86 4.65 -7.22
N VAL A 94 13.05 4.84 -7.78
CA VAL A 94 14.25 4.10 -7.37
C VAL A 94 14.90 4.73 -6.13
N VAL A 95 15.61 3.91 -5.36
CA VAL A 95 16.55 4.40 -4.35
C VAL A 95 17.93 4.55 -5.02
N PRO A 96 18.53 5.76 -5.04
CA PRO A 96 19.82 5.96 -5.69
C PRO A 96 20.88 5.00 -5.16
N ARG A 97 21.75 4.52 -6.07
CA ARG A 97 22.90 3.66 -5.77
C ARG A 97 22.57 2.34 -5.05
N THR A 98 21.29 1.94 -5.00
CA THR A 98 20.88 0.68 -4.36
C THR A 98 19.96 -0.11 -5.28
N ARG A 99 20.50 -1.21 -5.86
CA ARG A 99 19.73 -2.12 -6.71
C ARG A 99 18.70 -2.92 -5.88
N GLY A 100 17.63 -3.37 -6.52
CA GLY A 100 16.52 -4.10 -5.88
C GLY A 100 15.69 -3.29 -4.87
N ARG A 101 15.94 -1.97 -4.69
CA ARG A 101 15.25 -1.15 -3.69
C ARG A 101 14.48 0.00 -4.30
N TYR A 102 13.22 0.08 -3.92
CA TYR A 102 12.26 1.00 -4.50
C TYR A 102 11.55 1.80 -3.42
N ARG A 103 11.38 3.09 -3.67
CA ARG A 103 10.64 3.99 -2.81
C ARG A 103 9.18 3.96 -3.21
N LEU A 104 8.30 3.74 -2.24
CA LEU A 104 6.86 3.87 -2.34
C LEU A 104 6.43 5.02 -1.44
N VAL A 105 5.71 5.99 -1.99
CA VAL A 105 5.16 7.13 -1.27
C VAL A 105 3.65 7.08 -1.40
N LEU A 106 2.96 6.98 -0.26
CA LEU A 106 1.51 6.88 -0.16
C LEU A 106 0.99 8.05 0.69
N PRO A 107 0.54 9.14 0.07
CA PRO A 107 -0.24 10.16 0.76
C PRO A 107 -1.47 9.53 1.43
N TYR A 108 -1.86 10.09 2.57
CA TYR A 108 -3.02 9.63 3.31
C TYR A 108 -3.80 10.78 3.94
N GLY A 109 -5.12 10.61 4.03
CA GLY A 109 -6.01 11.54 4.75
C GLY A 109 -5.95 11.37 6.27
N ALA A 110 -6.51 12.33 7.01
CA ALA A 110 -6.46 12.35 8.48
C ALA A 110 -7.00 11.05 9.14
N THR A 111 -8.00 10.42 8.54
CA THR A 111 -8.64 9.18 9.01
C THR A 111 -7.83 7.92 8.68
N ALA A 112 -6.87 8.00 7.75
CA ALA A 112 -6.17 6.85 7.20
C ALA A 112 -4.74 6.63 7.75
N LYS A 113 -4.21 7.52 8.61
CA LYS A 113 -2.84 7.43 9.16
C LYS A 113 -2.51 6.04 9.72
N ASN A 114 -3.40 5.48 10.54
CA ASN A 114 -3.20 4.19 11.20
C ASN A 114 -3.32 2.99 10.24
N ALA A 115 -3.97 3.19 9.09
CA ALA A 115 -4.19 2.15 8.09
C ALA A 115 -3.16 2.20 6.95
N ALA A 116 -2.46 3.32 6.74
CA ALA A 116 -1.50 3.49 5.65
C ALA A 116 -0.39 2.41 5.67
N ALA A 117 0.34 2.28 6.78
CA ALA A 117 1.42 1.29 6.89
C ALA A 117 0.90 -0.16 6.87
N PRO A 118 -0.17 -0.50 7.60
CA PRO A 118 -0.80 -1.82 7.50
C PRO A 118 -1.28 -2.17 6.10
N ALA A 119 -1.87 -1.23 5.35
CA ALA A 119 -2.34 -1.47 3.99
C ALA A 119 -1.18 -1.83 3.04
N LEU A 120 -0.06 -1.10 3.12
CA LEU A 120 1.11 -1.42 2.31
C LEU A 120 1.73 -2.78 2.67
N ARG A 121 1.75 -3.12 3.96
CA ARG A 121 2.22 -4.43 4.42
C ARG A 121 1.31 -5.56 3.93
N ILE A 122 0.00 -5.39 4.04
CA ILE A 122 -1.00 -6.35 3.54
C ILE A 122 -0.87 -6.49 2.01
N ALA A 123 -0.71 -5.39 1.28
CA ALA A 123 -0.49 -5.42 -0.16
C ALA A 123 0.76 -6.23 -0.53
N THR A 124 1.87 -6.00 0.17
CA THR A 124 3.12 -6.76 -0.03
C THR A 124 2.92 -8.26 0.22
N GLN A 125 2.19 -8.62 1.29
CA GLN A 125 1.88 -10.01 1.63
C GLN A 125 0.95 -10.65 0.60
N MET A 126 -0.10 -9.93 0.17
CA MET A 126 -1.06 -10.38 -0.82
C MET A 126 -0.39 -10.65 -2.16
N VAL A 127 0.37 -9.69 -2.68
CA VAL A 127 1.09 -9.84 -3.96
C VAL A 127 2.09 -10.99 -3.87
N SER A 128 2.79 -11.15 -2.75
CA SER A 128 3.72 -12.29 -2.55
C SER A 128 2.97 -13.64 -2.53
N ALA A 129 1.83 -13.73 -1.86
CA ALA A 129 1.01 -14.94 -1.78
C ALA A 129 0.46 -15.33 -3.16
N LEU A 130 -0.14 -14.38 -3.88
CA LEU A 130 -0.70 -14.62 -5.21
C LEU A 130 0.38 -14.99 -6.23
N ARG A 131 1.56 -14.36 -6.15
CA ARG A 131 2.72 -14.71 -6.99
C ARG A 131 3.22 -16.13 -6.72
N ALA A 132 3.09 -16.60 -5.49
CA ALA A 132 3.39 -17.99 -5.11
C ALA A 132 2.22 -18.96 -5.38
N GLY A 133 1.16 -18.51 -6.06
CA GLY A 133 -0.03 -19.33 -6.35
C GLY A 133 -0.92 -19.63 -5.16
N LYS A 134 -0.70 -19.00 -4.00
CA LYS A 134 -1.46 -19.21 -2.76
C LYS A 134 -2.74 -18.36 -2.75
N SER A 135 -3.74 -18.81 -2.01
CA SER A 135 -4.96 -18.03 -1.74
C SER A 135 -4.68 -16.89 -0.76
N PHE A 136 -5.57 -15.88 -0.75
CA PHE A 136 -5.48 -14.76 0.17
C PHE A 136 -6.88 -14.36 0.65
N ASN A 137 -7.07 -14.22 1.96
CA ASN A 137 -8.34 -13.81 2.54
C ASN A 137 -8.49 -12.28 2.52
N LEU A 138 -9.03 -11.76 1.41
CA LEU A 138 -9.25 -10.33 1.22
C LEU A 138 -10.24 -9.74 2.24
N GLN A 139 -11.32 -10.45 2.55
CA GLN A 139 -12.36 -9.95 3.47
C GLN A 139 -11.78 -9.69 4.87
N ALA A 140 -11.01 -10.64 5.39
CA ALA A 140 -10.33 -10.48 6.69
C ALA A 140 -9.32 -9.33 6.66
N ALA A 141 -8.58 -9.16 5.56
CA ALA A 141 -7.63 -8.07 5.41
C ALA A 141 -8.32 -6.68 5.42
N VAL A 142 -9.43 -6.53 4.69
CA VAL A 142 -10.21 -5.28 4.65
C VAL A 142 -10.86 -5.00 6.01
N ALA A 143 -11.44 -6.01 6.66
CA ALA A 143 -12.02 -5.87 8.00
C ALA A 143 -10.96 -5.41 9.02
N ARG A 144 -9.75 -5.96 8.96
CA ARG A 144 -8.62 -5.54 9.80
C ARG A 144 -8.23 -4.07 9.55
N LEU A 145 -8.23 -3.63 8.29
CA LEU A 145 -7.92 -2.24 7.96
C LEU A 145 -8.99 -1.27 8.48
N ARG A 146 -10.28 -1.62 8.36
CA ARG A 146 -11.39 -0.86 8.95
C ARG A 146 -11.21 -0.71 10.46
N ALA A 147 -11.01 -1.83 11.16
CA ALA A 147 -10.80 -1.81 12.60
C ALA A 147 -9.58 -0.97 13.03
N LEU A 148 -8.52 -0.90 12.22
CA LEU A 148 -7.34 -0.06 12.51
C LEU A 148 -7.61 1.43 12.31
N ALA A 149 -8.46 1.80 11.35
CA ALA A 149 -8.89 3.18 11.18
C ALA A 149 -9.87 3.61 12.27
N ASP A 150 -10.83 2.74 12.62
CA ASP A 150 -11.89 3.02 13.60
C ASP A 150 -11.39 3.19 15.04
N ARG A 151 -10.19 2.67 15.37
CA ARG A 151 -9.55 2.85 16.70
C ARG A 151 -9.33 4.31 17.11
N ARG A 152 -9.63 5.29 16.25
CA ARG A 152 -9.64 6.73 16.58
C ARG A 152 -11.03 7.39 16.52
N SER A 153 -12.08 6.68 16.17
CA SER A 153 -13.46 7.20 16.24
C SER A 153 -14.01 7.22 17.68
N LEU A 154 -13.31 6.60 18.64
CA LEU A 154 -13.54 6.86 20.06
C LEU A 154 -12.85 8.18 20.45
N PRO A 155 -13.61 9.26 20.72
CA PRO A 155 -13.02 10.48 21.21
C PRO A 155 -12.27 10.20 22.53
N ARG A 156 -11.14 10.88 22.72
CA ARG A 156 -10.35 10.88 23.97
C ARG A 156 -11.13 11.30 25.23
N GLY A 157 -12.43 11.63 25.13
CA GLY A 157 -13.31 12.00 26.23
C GLY A 157 -14.14 10.87 26.86
N ALA A 158 -14.26 9.70 26.23
CA ALA A 158 -15.10 8.62 26.78
C ALA A 158 -14.47 7.93 28.02
N ALA A 159 -13.17 8.12 28.27
CA ALA A 159 -12.49 7.58 29.45
C ALA A 159 -12.56 8.50 30.68
N LEU A 160 -13.04 9.74 30.55
CA LEU A 160 -13.16 10.71 31.64
C LEU A 160 -14.59 10.85 32.20
N ALA A 161 -15.60 10.29 31.52
CA ALA A 161 -16.99 10.30 31.98
C ALA A 161 -17.40 9.05 32.79
N ALA A 162 -16.52 8.06 32.92
CA ALA A 162 -16.76 6.87 33.75
C ALA A 162 -16.10 6.95 35.15
N ALA A 163 -15.55 8.11 35.50
CA ALA A 163 -14.85 8.36 36.75
C ALA A 163 -15.33 9.63 37.48
N ALA A 164 -16.54 10.10 37.19
CA ALA A 164 -17.26 11.14 37.92
C ALA A 164 -18.61 10.59 38.38
#